data_AF-A0AAW0X684-F1
#
_entry.id   AF-A0AAW0X684-F1
#
_cell.length_a   1.000
_cell.length_b   1.000
_cell.length_c   1.000
_cell.angle_alpha   90.00
_cell.angle_beta   90.00
_cell.angle_gamma   90.00
#
_symmetry.space_group_name_H-M   'P 1'
#
loop_
_entity.id
_entity.type
_entity.pdbx_description
1 polymer ?
#
loop_
_entity_poly.entity_id
_entity_poly.type
_entity_poly.pdbx_seq_one_letter_code
_entity_poly.pdbx_strand_id
1 'polypeptide(L)'
;VLNELDGLSRDAAVAKYGSVGHAVRVREGAAAALHYLRDTKPHSLKCVTSQGSVLSSTTFTAEIDMPDATNDDKILSCCVHFCSDNTQRRPIKTGVRRLYREVVLLTEDRNLRVKAHARDVPVRDLLDFAHWAGVR
;
A
#
# COMPACT_ATOMS: atom_id res chain seq x y z
N VAL A 1 4.25 2.46 -4.88
CA VAL A 1 5.12 2.30 -3.68
C VAL A 1 6.54 1.93 -4.04
N LEU A 2 6.81 0.77 -4.67
CA LEU A 2 8.20 0.36 -5.00
C LEU A 2 8.96 1.39 -5.85
N ASN A 3 8.31 1.95 -6.87
CA ASN A 3 8.92 2.96 -7.75
C ASN A 3 9.30 4.23 -6.97
N GLU A 4 8.49 4.60 -5.98
CA GLU A 4 8.75 5.76 -5.13
C GLU A 4 9.92 5.48 -4.17
N LEU A 5 9.99 4.28 -3.58
CA LEU A 5 11.15 3.86 -2.78
C LEU A 5 12.44 3.86 -3.60
N ASP A 6 12.42 3.36 -4.84
CA ASP A 6 13.59 3.34 -5.72
C ASP A 6 14.06 4.76 -6.03
N GLY A 7 13.14 5.67 -6.37
CA GLY A 7 13.44 7.09 -6.55
C GLY A 7 14.05 7.73 -5.30
N LEU A 8 13.43 7.52 -4.14
CA LEU A 8 13.89 8.06 -2.85
C LEU A 8 15.28 7.52 -2.43
N SER A 9 15.59 6.27 -2.75
CA SER A 9 16.89 5.66 -2.42
C SER A 9 18.05 6.22 -3.26
N ARG A 10 17.76 6.70 -4.47
CA ARG A 10 18.77 7.28 -5.38
C ARG A 10 18.96 8.76 -5.12
N ASP A 11 17.86 9.50 -5.01
CA ASP A 11 17.89 10.95 -4.85
C ASP A 11 16.73 11.42 -3.95
N ALA A 12 16.98 11.49 -2.65
CA ALA A 12 16.10 12.20 -1.74
C ALA A 12 16.35 13.71 -1.93
N ALA A 13 15.59 14.34 -2.82
CA ALA A 13 15.75 15.74 -3.15
C ALA A 13 15.76 16.62 -1.88
N VAL A 14 16.94 17.13 -1.51
CA VAL A 14 17.12 17.99 -0.32
C VAL A 14 16.17 19.20 -0.37
N ALA A 15 15.91 19.71 -1.57
CA ALA A 15 14.95 20.78 -1.82
C ALA A 15 13.50 20.44 -1.43
N LYS A 16 13.10 19.16 -1.49
CA LYS A 16 11.75 18.69 -1.10
C LYS A 16 11.56 18.65 0.41
N TYR A 17 12.64 18.45 1.17
CA TYR A 17 12.56 18.18 2.62
C TYR A 17 13.01 19.34 3.50
N GLY A 18 13.57 20.41 2.93
CA GLY A 18 14.03 21.60 3.66
C GLY A 18 15.20 21.34 4.63
N SER A 19 15.69 20.10 4.73
CA SER A 19 16.77 19.67 5.62
C SER A 19 17.56 18.52 5.01
N VAL A 20 18.89 18.69 4.94
CA VAL A 20 19.82 17.64 4.49
C VAL A 20 19.71 16.40 5.38
N GLY A 21 19.64 16.57 6.70
CA GLY A 21 19.55 15.45 7.63
C GLY A 21 18.28 14.63 7.47
N HIS A 22 17.15 15.27 7.15
CA HIS A 22 15.92 14.56 6.85
C HIS A 22 16.01 13.80 5.52
N ALA A 23 16.53 14.45 4.47
CA ALA A 23 16.73 13.82 3.17
C ALA A 23 17.61 12.56 3.25
N VAL A 24 18.71 12.62 4.01
CA VAL A 24 19.58 11.46 4.25
C VAL A 24 18.81 10.31 4.92
N ARG A 25 18.06 10.59 6.00
CA ARG A 25 17.25 9.57 6.69
C ARG A 25 16.21 8.91 5.76
N VAL A 26 15.53 9.70 4.94
CA VAL A 26 14.55 9.18 3.98
C VAL A 26 15.22 8.28 2.94
N ARG A 27 16.36 8.71 2.39
CA ARG A 27 17.14 7.91 1.43
C ARG A 27 17.58 6.58 2.01
N GLU A 28 18.16 6.61 3.21
CA GLU A 28 18.64 5.42 3.92
C GLU A 28 17.49 4.47 4.26
N GLY A 29 16.37 5.01 4.76
CA GLY A 29 15.16 4.23 5.02
C GLY A 29 14.60 3.56 3.76
N ALA A 30 14.58 4.28 2.64
CA ALA A 30 14.13 3.74 1.36
C ALA A 30 15.07 2.63 0.85
N ALA A 31 16.39 2.83 0.95
CA ALA A 31 17.38 1.82 0.58
C ALA A 31 17.26 0.54 1.43
N ALA A 32 17.10 0.69 2.76
CA ALA A 32 16.91 -0.42 3.67
C ALA A 32 15.61 -1.20 3.39
N ALA A 33 14.51 -0.50 3.10
CA ALA A 33 13.25 -1.12 2.71
C ALA A 33 13.40 -1.93 1.40
N LEU A 34 14.05 -1.38 0.37
CA LEU A 34 14.29 -2.10 -0.88
C LEU A 34 15.16 -3.33 -0.68
N HIS A 35 16.21 -3.26 0.14
CA HIS A 35 17.03 -4.41 0.50
C HIS A 35 16.19 -5.50 1.16
N TYR A 36 15.36 -5.16 2.16
CA TYR A 36 14.46 -6.13 2.79
C TYR A 36 13.49 -6.80 1.79
N LEU A 37 12.89 -6.01 0.89
CA LEU A 37 11.93 -6.51 -0.10
C LEU A 37 12.58 -7.39 -1.18
N ARG A 38 13.85 -7.14 -1.53
CA ARG A 38 14.58 -7.87 -2.58
C ARG A 38 15.30 -9.10 -2.03
N ASP A 39 16.00 -8.96 -0.91
CA ASP A 39 16.97 -9.96 -0.44
C ASP A 39 16.38 -10.90 0.61
N THR A 40 15.41 -10.47 1.42
CA THR A 40 14.74 -11.35 2.40
C THR A 40 13.58 -12.13 1.78
N LYS A 41 12.90 -11.54 0.78
CA LYS A 41 11.75 -12.06 0.02
C LYS A 41 10.89 -13.10 0.78
N PRO A 42 10.19 -12.72 1.86
CA PRO A 42 9.33 -13.64 2.60
C PRO A 42 8.23 -14.22 1.70
N HIS A 43 7.89 -15.50 1.86
CA HIS A 43 6.85 -16.16 1.04
C HIS A 43 5.45 -15.51 1.15
N SER A 44 5.19 -14.78 2.24
CA SER A 44 3.94 -14.04 2.46
C SER A 44 3.91 -12.66 1.79
N LEU A 45 5.03 -12.19 1.26
CA LEU A 45 5.15 -10.89 0.62
C LEU A 45 4.86 -11.01 -0.88
N LYS A 46 3.94 -10.17 -1.37
CA LYS A 46 3.57 -10.09 -2.78
C LYS A 46 3.67 -8.65 -3.25
N CYS A 47 4.15 -8.47 -4.48
CA CYS A 47 4.05 -7.20 -5.18
C CYS A 47 2.84 -7.26 -6.10
N VAL A 48 2.09 -6.16 -6.16
CA VAL A 48 0.86 -6.10 -6.95
C VAL A 48 0.86 -4.82 -7.75
N THR A 49 0.49 -4.94 -9.02
CA THR A 49 0.31 -3.80 -9.91
C THR A 49 -0.93 -3.00 -9.55
N SER A 50 -1.05 -1.78 -10.07
CA SER A 50 -2.27 -0.97 -9.88
C SER A 50 -3.54 -1.61 -10.46
N GLN A 51 -3.38 -2.60 -11.36
CA GLN A 51 -4.45 -3.39 -11.98
C GLN A 51 -4.74 -4.71 -11.24
N GLY A 52 -4.06 -4.98 -10.12
CA GLY A 52 -4.30 -6.18 -9.30
C GLY A 52 -3.48 -7.41 -9.69
N SER A 53 -2.60 -7.32 -10.69
CA SER A 53 -1.75 -8.45 -11.07
C SER A 53 -0.69 -8.70 -9.99
N VAL A 54 -0.68 -9.92 -9.43
CA VAL A 54 0.34 -10.35 -8.48
C VAL A 54 1.61 -10.71 -9.24
N LEU A 55 2.71 -10.04 -8.91
CA LEU A 55 4.02 -10.27 -9.50
C LEU A 55 4.75 -11.41 -8.79
N SER A 56 5.35 -12.31 -9.57
CA SER A 56 6.18 -13.43 -9.07
C SER A 56 7.57 -12.98 -8.59
N SER A 57 7.99 -11.78 -9.00
CA SER A 57 9.24 -11.14 -8.57
C SER A 57 8.98 -9.74 -8.01
N THR A 58 9.84 -9.33 -7.09
CA THR A 58 9.95 -7.95 -6.57
C THR A 58 10.84 -7.07 -7.47
N THR A 59 11.39 -7.64 -8.55
CA THR A 59 12.13 -6.91 -9.58
C THR A 59 11.23 -5.86 -10.23
N PHE A 60 11.79 -4.66 -10.41
CA PHE A 60 11.08 -3.55 -11.02
C PHE A 60 10.59 -3.91 -12.42
N THR A 61 9.27 -3.96 -12.59
CA THR A 61 8.62 -4.07 -13.89
C THR A 61 7.93 -2.75 -14.15
N ALA A 62 8.19 -2.14 -15.30
CA ALA A 62 7.43 -0.97 -15.73
C ALA A 62 5.94 -1.35 -15.83
N GLU A 63 5.10 -0.68 -15.05
CA GLU A 63 3.66 -0.80 -15.15
C GLU A 63 3.14 0.23 -16.15
N ILE A 64 2.04 -0.11 -16.84
CA ILE A 64 1.32 0.86 -17.66
C ILE A 64 0.84 1.96 -16.73
N ASP A 65 1.28 3.19 -16.99
CA ASP A 65 0.91 4.32 -16.15
C ASP A 65 -0.59 4.60 -16.29
N MET A 66 -1.24 4.94 -15.18
CA MET A 66 -2.62 5.42 -15.19
C MET A 66 -2.56 6.94 -15.33
N PRO A 67 -2.91 7.51 -16.51
CA PRO A 67 -2.85 8.95 -16.72
C PRO A 67 -3.69 9.67 -15.67
N ASP A 68 -3.15 10.76 -15.12
CA ASP A 68 -3.76 11.61 -14.09
C ASP A 68 -4.05 10.94 -12.73
N ALA A 69 -3.66 9.67 -12.53
CA ALA A 69 -3.87 8.98 -11.26
C ALA A 69 -2.75 9.27 -10.26
N THR A 70 -3.12 9.73 -9.06
CA THR A 70 -2.17 9.91 -7.97
C THR A 70 -1.70 8.56 -7.41
N ASN A 71 -0.61 8.56 -6.63
CA ASN A 71 -0.18 7.34 -5.93
C ASN A 71 -1.26 6.81 -4.99
N ASP A 72 -2.05 7.68 -4.36
CA ASP A 72 -3.21 7.29 -3.55
C ASP A 72 -4.23 6.51 -4.38
N ASP A 73 -4.57 6.99 -5.58
CA ASP A 73 -5.54 6.34 -6.46
C ASP A 73 -5.05 4.96 -6.90
N LYS A 74 -3.75 4.84 -7.19
CA LYS A 74 -3.10 3.57 -7.56
C LYS A 74 -3.12 2.57 -6.40
N ILE A 75 -2.80 3.01 -5.17
CA ILE A 75 -2.84 2.18 -3.96
C ILE A 75 -4.28 1.72 -3.68
N LEU A 76 -5.25 2.63 -3.77
CA LEU A 76 -6.66 2.31 -3.53
C LEU A 76 -7.24 1.38 -4.58
N SER A 77 -6.87 1.55 -5.86
CA SER A 77 -7.24 0.62 -6.93
C SER A 77 -6.80 -0.80 -6.60
N CYS A 78 -5.55 -0.97 -6.14
CA CYS A 78 -5.03 -2.25 -5.67
C CYS A 78 -5.86 -2.80 -4.49
N CYS A 79 -6.17 -2.00 -3.47
CA CYS A 79 -7.00 -2.45 -2.35
C CYS A 79 -8.40 -2.89 -2.79
N VAL A 80 -9.06 -2.10 -3.65
CA VAL A 80 -10.42 -2.37 -4.14
C VAL A 80 -10.47 -3.64 -4.99
N HIS A 81 -9.44 -3.89 -5.81
CA HIS A 81 -9.33 -5.13 -6.59
C HIS A 81 -9.53 -6.36 -5.70
N PHE A 82 -8.78 -6.45 -4.60
CA PHE A 82 -8.89 -7.55 -3.63
C PHE A 82 -10.11 -7.49 -2.70
N CYS A 83 -10.92 -6.43 -2.75
CA CYS A 83 -12.21 -6.37 -2.05
C CYS A 83 -13.36 -7.03 -2.83
N SER A 84 -13.14 -7.37 -4.11
CA SER A 84 -14.20 -7.72 -5.07
C SER A 84 -14.62 -9.19 -4.99
N ASP A 85 -13.71 -10.09 -4.63
CA ASP A 85 -13.89 -11.54 -4.83
C ASP A 85 -14.85 -12.21 -3.83
N ASN A 86 -15.09 -11.61 -2.67
CA ASN A 86 -15.87 -12.26 -1.59
C ASN A 86 -17.25 -11.64 -1.36
N THR A 87 -17.74 -10.83 -2.30
CA THR A 87 -19.10 -10.25 -2.26
C THR A 87 -20.19 -11.25 -2.66
N GLN A 88 -20.06 -12.52 -2.27
CA GLN A 88 -21.17 -13.47 -2.27
C GLN A 88 -22.32 -12.94 -1.41
N ARG A 89 -23.17 -12.11 -2.04
CA ARG A 89 -24.63 -12.20 -2.16
C ARG A 89 -25.35 -12.78 -0.94
N ARG A 90 -24.99 -12.36 0.27
CA ARG A 90 -25.85 -12.64 1.43
C ARG A 90 -27.07 -11.73 1.32
N PRO A 91 -28.29 -12.28 1.28
CA PRO A 91 -29.48 -11.46 1.15
C PRO A 91 -29.54 -10.45 2.29
N ILE A 92 -29.92 -9.22 1.97
CA ILE A 92 -30.18 -8.15 2.94
C ILE A 92 -31.41 -8.56 3.74
N LYS A 93 -31.22 -9.42 4.75
CA LYS A 93 -32.33 -9.94 5.57
C LYS A 93 -32.84 -8.92 6.59
N THR A 94 -32.09 -7.84 6.85
CA THR A 94 -32.33 -6.93 7.99
C THR A 94 -32.13 -5.45 7.66
N GLY A 95 -32.12 -5.04 6.38
CA GLY A 95 -31.86 -3.65 5.97
C GLY A 95 -30.41 -3.15 6.16
N VAL A 96 -29.53 -3.96 6.76
CA VAL A 96 -28.11 -3.62 6.96
C VAL A 96 -27.25 -4.29 5.89
N ARG A 97 -26.53 -3.49 5.10
CA ARG A 97 -25.51 -3.97 4.15
C ARG A 97 -24.27 -4.43 4.92
N ARG A 98 -23.99 -5.73 4.90
CA ARG A 98 -22.76 -6.31 5.48
C ARG A 98 -21.77 -6.62 4.36
N LEU A 99 -20.55 -6.13 4.51
CA LEU A 99 -19.45 -6.32 3.55
C LEU A 99 -18.37 -7.16 4.22
N TYR A 100 -17.92 -8.21 3.53
CA TYR A 100 -16.75 -8.99 3.92
C TYR A 100 -15.54 -8.46 3.15
N ARG A 101 -14.43 -8.25 3.86
CA ARG A 101 -13.20 -7.66 3.34
C ARG A 101 -12.01 -8.43 3.91
N GLU A 102 -11.17 -8.95 3.03
CA GLU A 102 -9.93 -9.66 3.38
C GLU A 102 -8.69 -8.79 3.15
N VAL A 103 -8.91 -7.48 3.00
CA VAL A 103 -7.87 -6.47 2.84
C VAL A 103 -7.99 -5.42 3.92
N VAL A 104 -6.83 -5.00 4.42
CA VAL A 104 -6.67 -3.83 5.28
C VAL A 104 -5.57 -2.96 4.68
N LEU A 105 -5.84 -1.69 4.45
CA LEU A 105 -4.83 -0.71 4.07
C LEU A 105 -4.12 -0.23 5.35
N LEU A 106 -2.78 -0.32 5.36
CA LEU A 106 -1.95 0.16 6.46
C LEU A 106 -1.40 1.55 6.12
N THR A 107 -1.85 2.58 6.83
CA THR A 107 -1.38 3.96 6.62
C THR A 107 -1.69 4.85 7.82
N GLU A 108 -0.80 5.83 8.06
CA GLU A 108 -1.04 6.94 8.99
C GLU A 108 -1.54 8.21 8.26
N ASP A 109 -1.57 8.20 6.92
CA ASP A 109 -1.99 9.35 6.13
C ASP A 109 -3.51 9.57 6.25
N ARG A 110 -3.89 10.75 6.74
CA ARG A 110 -5.30 11.14 6.96
C ARG A 110 -6.10 11.21 5.67
N ASN A 111 -5.52 11.74 4.59
CA ASN A 111 -6.23 11.91 3.31
C ASN A 111 -6.47 10.55 2.65
N LEU A 112 -5.45 9.69 2.61
CA LEU A 112 -5.56 8.34 2.08
C LEU A 112 -6.56 7.51 2.89
N ARG A 113 -6.55 7.64 4.22
CA ARG A 113 -7.54 6.99 5.10
C ARG A 113 -8.98 7.42 4.78
N VAL A 114 -9.23 8.71 4.58
CA VAL A 114 -10.56 9.20 4.17
C VAL A 114 -10.96 8.63 2.80
N LYS A 115 -10.05 8.65 1.83
CA LYS A 115 -10.28 8.10 0.48
C LYS A 115 -10.56 6.59 0.48
N ALA A 116 -9.97 5.84 1.42
CA ALA A 116 -10.20 4.41 1.60
C ALA A 116 -11.57 4.11 2.24
N HIS A 117 -11.95 4.85 3.29
CA HIS A 117 -13.28 4.71 3.89
C HIS A 117 -14.40 5.01 2.89
N ALA A 118 -14.24 6.00 2.02
CA ALA A 118 -15.19 6.30 0.95
C ALA A 118 -15.38 5.15 -0.08
N ARG A 119 -14.47 4.17 -0.11
CA ARG A 119 -14.49 3.01 -1.01
C ARG A 119 -14.76 1.69 -0.28
N ASP A 120 -15.27 1.72 0.94
CA ASP A 120 -15.51 0.54 1.78
C ASP A 120 -14.23 -0.32 2.00
N VAL A 121 -13.05 0.32 2.03
CA VAL A 121 -11.76 -0.33 2.31
C VAL A 121 -11.40 -0.16 3.80
N PRO A 122 -11.16 -1.24 4.55
CA PRO A 122 -10.69 -1.16 5.94
C PRO A 122 -9.30 -0.52 6.04
N VAL A 123 -9.07 0.30 7.07
CA VAL A 123 -7.81 1.01 7.29
C VAL A 123 -7.38 0.93 8.76
N ARG A 124 -6.08 0.76 8.97
CA ARG A 124 -5.41 0.81 10.28
C ARG A 124 -4.03 1.45 10.15
N ASP A 125 -3.52 2.00 11.26
CA ASP A 125 -2.09 2.28 11.35
C ASP A 125 -1.31 0.98 11.56
N LEU A 126 0.00 1.02 11.29
CA LEU A 126 0.83 -0.18 11.28
C LEU A 126 0.97 -0.78 12.68
N LEU A 127 1.18 0.05 13.72
CA LEU A 127 1.43 -0.41 15.08
C LEU A 127 0.17 -0.96 15.74
N ASP A 128 -0.98 -0.30 15.57
CA ASP A 128 -2.29 -0.79 16.02
C ASP A 128 -2.64 -2.11 15.34
N PHE A 129 -2.38 -2.25 14.04
CA PHE A 129 -2.61 -3.52 13.34
C PHE A 129 -1.70 -4.64 13.85
N ALA A 130 -0.42 -4.34 14.11
CA ALA A 130 0.51 -5.31 14.68
C ALA A 130 0.07 -5.77 16.08
N HIS A 131 -0.37 -4.84 16.94
CA HIS A 131 -0.94 -5.13 18.25
C HIS A 131 -2.20 -5.99 18.15
N TRP A 132 -3.13 -5.65 17.25
CA TRP A 132 -4.32 -6.45 16.99
C TRP A 132 -3.97 -7.87 16.52
N ALA A 133 -2.94 -8.01 15.69
CA ALA A 133 -2.44 -9.29 15.19
C ALA A 133 -1.65 -10.10 16.24
N GLY A 134 -1.39 -9.54 17.43
CA GLY A 134 -0.59 -10.19 18.47
C GLY A 134 0.90 -10.27 18.14
N VAL A 135 1.38 -9.48 17.19
CA VAL A 135 2.81 -9.36 16.84
C VAL A 135 3.41 -8.32 17.78
N ARG A 136 4.41 -8.73 18.58
CA ARG A 136 5.17 -7.87 19.49
C ARG A 136 6.49 -7.45 18.88
#